data_AF-A0A7X1AAW4-F1
#
_entry.id   AF-A0A7X1AAW4-F1
#
_cell.length_a   1.000
_cell.length_b   1.000
_cell.length_c   1.000
_cell.angle_alpha   90.00
_cell.angle_beta   90.00
_cell.angle_gamma   90.00
#
_symmetry.space_group_name_H-M   'P 1'
#
loop_
_entity.id
_entity.type
_entity.pdbx_description
1 polymer ?
#
loop_
_entity_poly.entity_id
_entity_poly.type
_entity_poly.pdbx_seq_one_letter_code
_entity_poly.pdbx_strand_id
1 'polypeptide(L)'
;MGLIHLPEYPNLRFDKEPLAFMESLKTEKDRRKVLKLIKNFDVYGYSQDILGNHVEYVTVEPYRGLIELKEKISSKREVRFLIVKAPKGSPRHYLVLHAFIKRTQKLSKRDLDRALNVAKREDYL
;
A
#
# COMPACT_ATOMS: atom_id res chain seq x y z
N MET A 1 17.36 6.02 -2.67
CA MET A 1 16.96 6.26 -1.25
C MET A 1 16.22 5.01 -0.81
N GLY A 2 16.66 4.35 0.25
CA GLY A 2 16.16 3.02 0.63
C GLY A 2 14.87 3.02 1.45
N LEU A 3 14.35 1.81 1.64
CA LEU A 3 13.16 1.48 2.41
C LEU A 3 13.30 1.82 3.91
N ILE A 4 12.23 2.38 4.49
CA ILE A 4 12.11 2.71 5.92
C ILE A 4 11.31 1.62 6.62
N HIS A 5 11.80 1.19 7.78
CA HIS A 5 11.09 0.28 8.65
C HIS A 5 10.64 1.02 9.91
N LEU A 6 9.35 0.91 10.23
CA LEU A 6 8.77 1.46 11.45
C LEU A 6 8.49 0.32 12.44
N PRO A 7 8.99 0.38 13.69
CA PRO A 7 8.75 -0.67 14.68
C PRO A 7 7.27 -0.99 14.94
N GLU A 8 6.38 -0.03 14.73
CA GLU A 8 4.93 -0.19 14.85
C GLU A 8 4.29 -1.03 13.73
N TYR A 9 5.01 -1.27 12.63
CA TYR A 9 4.59 -2.13 11.50
C TYR A 9 5.68 -3.17 11.19
N PRO A 10 5.87 -4.19 12.05
CA PRO A 10 6.96 -5.16 11.92
C PRO A 10 6.91 -5.99 10.63
N ASN A 11 5.79 -6.08 9.93
CA ASN A 11 5.69 -6.86 8.69
C ASN A 11 5.80 -5.99 7.44
N LEU A 12 5.89 -4.66 7.60
CA LEU A 12 5.95 -3.69 6.50
C LEU A 12 7.32 -3.01 6.41
N ARG A 13 7.73 -2.68 5.19
CA ARG A 13 8.65 -1.57 4.93
C ARG A 13 8.01 -0.59 3.98
N PHE A 14 8.36 0.67 4.12
CA PHE A 14 7.78 1.73 3.32
C PHE A 14 8.86 2.37 2.45
N ASP A 15 8.53 2.66 1.20
CA ASP A 15 9.22 3.75 0.52
C ASP A 15 8.96 5.06 1.28
N LYS A 16 9.79 6.08 1.02
CA LYS A 16 9.63 7.39 1.66
C LYS A 16 8.29 8.04 1.35
N GLU A 17 7.80 7.84 0.13
CA GLU A 17 6.61 8.54 -0.35
C GLU A 17 5.33 8.14 0.40
N PRO A 18 5.03 6.84 0.64
CA PRO A 18 3.89 6.43 1.46
C PRO A 18 3.89 6.98 2.89
N LEU A 19 5.06 7.09 3.54
CA LEU A 19 5.16 7.65 4.89
C LEU A 19 4.78 9.13 4.91
N ALA A 20 5.41 9.92 4.03
CA ALA A 20 5.11 11.34 3.89
C ALA A 20 3.64 11.56 3.51
N PHE A 21 3.07 10.68 2.69
CA PHE A 21 1.66 10.72 2.35
C PHE A 21 0.76 10.54 3.59
N MET A 22 1.03 9.54 4.44
CA MET A 22 0.22 9.30 5.65
C MET A 22 0.27 10.50 6.62
N GLU A 23 1.42 11.16 6.73
CA GLU A 23 1.59 12.38 7.53
C GLU A 23 0.83 13.58 6.94
N SER A 24 0.69 13.63 5.61
CA SER A 24 0.00 14.72 4.91
C SER A 24 -1.53 14.69 4.99
N LEU A 25 -2.12 13.62 5.55
CA LEU A 25 -3.57 13.47 5.66
C LEU A 25 -4.17 14.56 6.55
N LYS A 26 -5.01 15.40 5.95
CA LYS A 26 -5.49 16.66 6.56
C LYS A 26 -6.43 16.49 7.74
N THR A 27 -7.20 15.40 7.79
CA THR A 27 -8.19 15.19 8.84
C THR A 27 -7.77 14.04 9.75
N GLU A 28 -7.95 14.24 11.05
CA GLU A 28 -7.66 13.21 12.05
C GLU A 28 -8.52 11.95 11.82
N LYS A 29 -9.76 12.14 11.35
CA LYS A 29 -10.66 11.04 11.00
C LYS A 29 -10.09 10.18 9.88
N ASP A 30 -9.61 10.79 8.80
CA ASP A 30 -9.05 10.06 7.65
C ASP A 30 -7.73 9.39 8.04
N ARG A 31 -6.89 10.09 8.81
CA ARG A 31 -5.64 9.55 9.34
C ARG A 31 -5.89 8.30 10.17
N ARG A 32 -6.83 8.33 11.13
CA ARG A 32 -7.16 7.15 11.95
C ARG A 32 -7.63 5.96 11.12
N LYS A 33 -8.47 6.19 10.11
CA LYS A 33 -8.92 5.12 9.21
C LYS A 33 -7.76 4.48 8.46
N VAL A 34 -6.90 5.30 7.88
CA VAL A 34 -5.73 4.85 7.13
C VAL A 34 -4.75 4.08 8.02
N LEU A 35 -4.41 4.62 9.19
CA LEU A 35 -3.53 3.93 10.15
C LEU A 35 -4.13 2.61 10.63
N LYS A 36 -5.44 2.56 10.88
CA LYS A 36 -6.13 1.31 11.23
C LYS A 36 -6.05 0.29 10.09
N LEU A 37 -6.24 0.72 8.85
CA LEU A 37 -6.13 -0.17 7.69
C LEU A 37 -4.71 -0.71 7.51
N ILE A 38 -3.70 0.15 7.60
CA ILE A 38 -2.28 -0.24 7.52
C ILE A 38 -1.92 -1.20 8.66
N LYS A 39 -2.38 -0.93 9.88
CA LYS A 39 -2.16 -1.82 11.02
C LYS A 39 -2.83 -3.18 10.83
N ASN A 40 -4.06 -3.23 10.32
CA ASN A 40 -4.71 -4.50 10.00
C ASN A 40 -3.95 -5.26 8.92
N PHE A 41 -3.48 -4.58 7.87
CA PHE A 41 -2.69 -5.21 6.82
C PHE A 41 -1.33 -5.70 7.32
N ASP A 42 -0.68 -4.96 8.22
CA ASP A 42 0.56 -5.40 8.87
C ASP A 42 0.38 -6.72 9.65
N VAL A 43 -0.70 -6.82 10.43
CA VAL A 43 -0.97 -8.01 11.26
C VAL A 43 -1.44 -9.20 10.42
N TYR A 44 -2.35 -8.97 9.46
CA TYR A 44 -3.08 -10.05 8.79
C TYR A 44 -2.64 -10.28 7.33
N GLY A 45 -1.77 -9.43 6.79
CA GLY A 45 -1.34 -9.47 5.40
C GLY A 45 -2.52 -9.37 4.42
N TYR A 46 -2.39 -10.06 3.29
CA TYR A 46 -3.50 -10.26 2.35
C TYR A 46 -4.50 -11.28 2.90
N SER A 47 -5.35 -10.87 3.85
CA SER A 47 -6.48 -11.68 4.32
C SER A 47 -7.79 -11.06 3.84
N GLN A 48 -8.43 -11.66 2.83
CA GLN A 48 -9.72 -11.20 2.34
C GLN A 48 -10.83 -11.35 3.39
N ASP A 49 -10.73 -12.31 4.30
CA ASP A 49 -11.74 -12.49 5.37
C ASP A 49 -11.74 -11.31 6.35
N ILE A 50 -10.57 -10.69 6.58
CA ILE A 50 -10.41 -9.60 7.55
C ILE A 50 -10.49 -8.24 6.87
N LEU A 51 -9.83 -8.09 5.72
CA LEU A 51 -9.75 -6.82 4.99
C LEU A 51 -10.87 -6.68 3.96
N GLY A 52 -11.53 -7.75 3.55
CA GLY A 52 -12.61 -7.73 2.58
C GLY A 52 -12.27 -6.92 1.34
N ASN A 53 -13.15 -5.96 1.02
CA ASN A 53 -13.01 -5.07 -0.13
C ASN A 53 -11.92 -4.00 0.02
N HIS A 54 -11.20 -3.96 1.15
CA HIS A 54 -10.07 -3.06 1.33
C HIS A 54 -8.79 -3.58 0.67
N VAL A 55 -8.74 -4.85 0.25
CA VAL A 55 -7.52 -5.44 -0.33
C VAL A 55 -7.82 -6.20 -1.63
N GLU A 56 -7.07 -5.92 -2.69
CA GLU A 56 -7.24 -6.54 -4.01
C GLU A 56 -5.89 -6.84 -4.67
N TYR A 57 -5.80 -7.94 -5.41
CA TYR A 57 -4.63 -8.17 -6.28
C TYR A 57 -4.81 -7.43 -7.59
N VAL A 58 -3.74 -6.80 -8.07
CA VAL A 58 -3.66 -6.31 -9.44
C VAL A 58 -3.43 -7.51 -10.36
N THR A 59 -4.37 -7.76 -11.27
CA THR A 59 -4.38 -8.93 -12.16
C THR A 59 -3.86 -8.65 -13.56
N VAL A 60 -3.66 -7.38 -13.90
CA VAL A 60 -3.22 -6.94 -15.23
C VAL A 60 -1.71 -7.01 -15.36
N GLU A 61 -1.21 -7.63 -16.43
CA GLU A 61 0.21 -7.58 -16.79
C GLU A 61 0.61 -6.16 -17.25
N PRO A 62 1.85 -5.69 -16.98
CA PRO A 62 2.96 -6.34 -16.26
C PRO A 62 2.92 -6.14 -14.72
N TYR A 63 1.77 -5.79 -14.16
CA TYR A 63 1.62 -5.35 -12.76
C TYR A 63 1.20 -6.48 -11.81
N ARG A 64 1.17 -7.72 -12.32
CA ARG A 64 0.80 -8.89 -11.54
C ARG A 64 1.76 -9.07 -10.38
N GLY A 65 1.21 -9.22 -9.18
CA GLY A 65 1.98 -9.29 -7.93
C GLY A 65 1.89 -8.02 -7.08
N LEU A 66 1.42 -6.90 -7.64
CA LEU A 66 0.99 -5.76 -6.84
C LEU A 66 -0.32 -6.07 -6.11
N ILE A 67 -0.40 -5.59 -4.88
CA ILE A 67 -1.56 -5.61 -4.00
C ILE A 67 -2.02 -4.17 -3.84
N GLU A 68 -3.29 -3.91 -4.12
CA GLU A 68 -3.96 -2.67 -3.78
C GLU A 68 -4.57 -2.78 -2.40
N LEU A 69 -4.26 -1.82 -1.52
CA LEU A 69 -4.93 -1.62 -0.24
C LEU A 69 -5.65 -0.27 -0.28
N LYS A 70 -6.96 -0.23 -0.02
CA LYS A 70 -7.80 0.96 -0.21
C LYS A 70 -8.75 1.26 0.95
N GLU A 71 -8.90 2.54 1.27
CA GLU A 71 -9.80 3.04 2.32
C GLU A 71 -10.64 4.21 1.81
N LYS A 72 -11.95 4.16 2.04
CA LYS A 72 -12.85 5.28 1.71
C LYS A 72 -12.74 6.39 2.75
N ILE A 73 -12.24 7.54 2.30
CA ILE A 73 -12.21 8.78 3.10
C ILE A 73 -13.45 9.64 2.84
N SER A 74 -14.08 9.53 1.67
CA SER A 74 -15.38 10.12 1.39
C SER A 74 -16.18 9.31 0.37
N SER A 75 -17.39 9.75 0.03
CA SER A 75 -18.27 9.07 -0.95
C SER A 75 -17.65 8.94 -2.34
N LYS A 76 -16.70 9.82 -2.69
CA LYS A 76 -16.06 9.86 -4.01
C LYS A 76 -14.55 9.73 -3.97
N ARG A 77 -13.92 9.58 -2.79
CA ARG A 77 -12.47 9.55 -2.64
C ARG A 77 -12.00 8.39 -1.76
N GLU A 78 -10.94 7.76 -2.22
CA GLU A 78 -10.27 6.66 -1.55
C GLU A 78 -8.79 7.00 -1.41
N VAL A 79 -8.23 6.65 -0.26
CA VAL A 79 -6.78 6.49 -0.10
C VAL A 79 -6.42 5.11 -0.61
N ARG A 80 -5.34 5.01 -1.38
CA ARG A 80 -4.87 3.77 -1.99
C ARG A 80 -3.38 3.62 -1.74
N PHE A 81 -2.99 2.40 -1.43
CA PHE A 81 -1.60 1.97 -1.33
C PHE A 81 -1.35 0.86 -2.33
N LEU A 82 -0.21 0.91 -3.01
CA LEU A 82 0.29 -0.17 -3.83
C LEU A 82 1.43 -0.85 -3.09
N ILE A 83 1.27 -2.15 -2.90
CA ILE A 83 2.09 -2.98 -2.03
C ILE A 83 2.60 -4.17 -2.83
N VAL A 84 3.79 -4.68 -2.54
CA VAL A 84 4.25 -5.97 -3.05
C VAL A 84 4.66 -6.88 -1.89
N LYS A 85 4.48 -8.18 -2.05
CA LYS A 85 5.01 -9.16 -1.11
C LYS A 85 6.52 -9.27 -1.30
N ALA A 86 7.26 -9.23 -0.20
CA ALA A 86 8.71 -9.42 -0.23
C ALA A 86 9.09 -10.85 -0.67
N PRO A 87 10.27 -11.03 -1.30
CA PRO A 87 10.82 -12.35 -1.58
C PRO A 87 10.91 -13.23 -0.33
N LYS A 88 10.84 -14.55 -0.55
CA LYS A 88 10.97 -15.54 0.52
C LYS A 88 12.35 -15.40 1.17
N GLY A 89 12.37 -15.22 2.49
CA GLY A 89 13.60 -15.03 3.27
C GLY A 89 13.87 -13.58 3.67
N SER A 90 13.11 -12.60 3.16
CA SER A 90 13.15 -11.25 3.70
C SER A 90 12.57 -11.21 5.12
N PRO A 91 13.20 -10.49 6.07
CA PRO A 91 12.71 -10.38 7.44
C PRO A 91 11.41 -9.57 7.56
N ARG A 92 10.96 -8.93 6.48
CA ARG A 92 9.71 -8.17 6.37
C ARG A 92 8.90 -8.75 5.23
N HIS A 93 7.60 -8.86 5.42
CA HIS A 93 6.73 -9.62 4.51
C HIS A 93 6.17 -8.80 3.36
N TYR A 94 6.05 -7.48 3.51
CA TYR A 94 5.47 -6.62 2.48
C TYR A 94 6.20 -5.28 2.37
N LEU A 95 6.19 -4.72 1.16
CA LEU A 95 6.68 -3.37 0.88
C LEU A 95 5.53 -2.48 0.43
N VAL A 96 5.40 -1.32 1.06
CA VAL A 96 4.49 -0.25 0.65
C VAL A 96 5.26 0.67 -0.30
N LEU A 97 4.88 0.66 -1.58
CA LEU A 97 5.65 1.26 -2.67
C LEU A 97 5.16 2.64 -3.06
N HIS A 98 3.83 2.83 -3.05
CA HIS A 98 3.20 4.08 -3.45
C HIS A 98 1.91 4.31 -2.70
N ALA A 99 1.60 5.55 -2.34
CA ALA A 99 0.32 5.94 -1.75
C ALA A 99 -0.28 7.18 -2.44
N PHE A 100 -1.60 7.24 -2.59
CA PHE A 100 -2.26 8.41 -3.18
C PHE A 100 -3.75 8.48 -2.84
N ILE A 101 -4.35 9.65 -3.03
CA ILE A 101 -5.81 9.82 -3.04
C ILE A 101 -6.30 9.72 -4.47
N LYS A 102 -7.28 8.86 -4.73
CA LYS A 102 -7.97 8.78 -6.02
C LYS A 102 -9.46 8.98 -5.85
N ARG A 103 -10.13 9.41 -6.93
CA ARG A 103 -11.57 9.20 -7.01
C ARG A 103 -11.85 7.69 -7.06
N THR A 104 -13.02 7.26 -6.61
CA THR A 104 -13.50 5.86 -6.65
C THR A 104 -13.58 5.37 -8.11
N GLN A 105 -12.43 5.03 -8.69
CA GLN A 105 -12.19 4.70 -10.09
C GLN A 105 -11.12 3.60 -10.16
N LYS A 106 -10.94 2.95 -11.31
CA LYS A 106 -9.86 1.96 -11.48
C LYS A 106 -8.48 2.62 -11.35
N LEU A 107 -7.48 1.83 -10.96
CA LEU A 107 -6.07 2.25 -10.97
C LEU A 107 -5.66 2.68 -12.38
N SER A 108 -4.91 3.77 -12.48
CA SER A 108 -4.37 4.22 -13.77
C SER A 108 -3.03 3.55 -14.03
N LYS A 109 -2.66 3.43 -15.31
CA LYS A 109 -1.34 2.93 -15.73
C LYS A 109 -0.20 3.67 -15.00
N ARG A 110 -0.33 4.99 -14.85
CA ARG A 110 0.67 5.84 -14.18
C ARG A 110 0.88 5.46 -12.71
N ASP A 111 -0.19 5.13 -11.99
CA ASP A 111 -0.11 4.74 -10.57
C ASP A 111 0.63 3.41 -10.45
N LEU A 112 0.29 2.46 -11.32
CA LEU A 112 0.87 1.13 -11.39
C LEU A 112 2.35 1.16 -11.82
N ASP A 113 2.68 1.92 -12.87
CA ASP A 113 4.06 2.11 -13.36
C ASP A 113 4.95 2.69 -12.25
N ARG A 114 4.43 3.64 -11.46
CA ARG A 114 5.17 4.23 -10.35
C ARG A 114 5.52 3.18 -9.28
N ALA A 115 4.54 2.38 -8.85
CA ALA A 115 4.80 1.31 -7.89
C ALA A 115 5.76 0.26 -8.45
N LEU A 116 5.57 -0.16 -9.71
CA LEU A 116 6.43 -1.15 -10.36
C LEU A 116 7.88 -0.66 -10.46
N ASN A 117 8.11 0.61 -10.79
CA ASN A 117 9.44 1.19 -10.86
C ASN A 117 10.13 1.23 -9.49
N VAL A 118 9.38 1.48 -8.40
CA VAL A 118 9.92 1.39 -7.04
C VAL A 118 10.28 -0.06 -6.72
N ALA A 119 9.39 -1.03 -7.01
CA ALA A 119 9.67 -2.44 -6.78
C ALA A 119 10.93 -2.92 -7.50
N LYS A 120 11.11 -2.56 -8.77
CA LYS A 120 12.32 -2.86 -9.56
C LYS A 120 13.58 -2.22 -8.99
N ARG A 121 13.49 -0.96 -8.56
CA ARG A 121 14.62 -0.23 -7.98
C ARG A 121 15.12 -0.87 -6.68
N GLU A 122 14.23 -1.48 -5.92
CA GLU A 122 14.57 -2.14 -4.65
C GLU A 122 14.87 -3.65 -4.82
N ASP A 123 14.85 -4.19 -6.04
CA ASP A 123 15.03 -5.62 -6.38
C ASP A 123 13.92 -6.56 -5.86
N TYR A 124 12.66 -6.13 -5.90
CA TYR A 124 11.50 -6.91 -5.44
C TYR A 124 10.60 -7.45 -6.57
N LEU A 125 10.81 -7.01 -7.82
CA LEU A 125 10.18 -7.47 -9.07
C LEU A 125 11.14 -7.26 -10.24
#